data_AF-A0A7X5XTB4-F1
#
_entry.id   AF-A0A7X5XTB4-F1
#
_cell.length_a   1.000
_cell.length_b   1.000
_cell.length_c   1.000
_cell.angle_alpha   90.00
_cell.angle_beta   90.00
_cell.angle_gamma   90.00
#
_symmetry.space_group_name_H-M   'P 1'
#
loop_
_entity.id
_entity.type
_entity.pdbx_description
1 polymer ?
#
loop_
_entity_poly.entity_id
_entity_poly.type
_entity_poly.pdbx_seq_one_letter_code
_entity_poly.pdbx_strand_id
1 'polypeptide(L)'
;MDAPAEVTGFFAPVHRALAEPILLGGAPRALAIANGTLAAGIGLGLRLWIAGLVLWIVGHALSVWAARRDPQFVDVAKRHLKYPVWMRP
;
A
#
# COMPACT_ATOMS: atom_id res chain seq x y z
N MET A 1 26.30 -24.55 18.64
CA MET A 1 26.38 -23.10 18.34
C MET A 1 25.71 -22.41 19.51
N ASP A 2 26.48 -22.11 20.56
CA ASP A 2 25.98 -21.39 21.72
C ASP A 2 25.57 -19.98 21.28
N ALA A 3 24.33 -19.61 21.53
CA ALA A 3 23.85 -18.26 21.25
C ALA A 3 24.69 -17.27 22.05
N PRO A 4 25.19 -16.18 21.44
CA PRO A 4 25.97 -15.19 22.16
C PRO A 4 25.16 -14.67 23.36
N ALA A 5 25.81 -14.56 24.53
CA ALA A 5 25.17 -14.10 25.76
C ALA A 5 24.40 -12.80 25.49
N GLU A 6 23.10 -12.85 25.69
CA GLU A 6 22.17 -11.77 25.37
C GLU A 6 22.50 -10.55 26.24
N VAL A 7 23.01 -9.47 25.63
CA VAL A 7 23.43 -8.26 26.36
C VAL A 7 22.17 -7.52 26.83
N THR A 8 21.99 -7.42 28.15
CA THR A 8 20.86 -6.73 28.78
C THR A 8 20.73 -5.29 28.24
N GLY A 9 19.58 -4.97 27.65
CA GLY A 9 19.28 -3.65 27.08
C GLY A 9 19.73 -3.43 25.62
N PHE A 10 20.37 -4.41 24.98
CA PHE A 10 20.74 -4.33 23.56
C PHE A 10 19.56 -4.63 22.61
N PHE A 11 18.59 -5.43 23.05
CA PHE A 11 17.39 -5.78 22.28
C PHE A 11 16.17 -5.00 22.78
N ALA A 12 15.42 -4.38 21.85
CA ALA A 12 14.17 -3.71 22.12
C ALA A 12 13.03 -4.37 21.31
N PRO A 13 11.83 -4.57 21.90
CA PRO A 13 10.71 -5.17 21.19
C PRO A 13 10.20 -4.23 20.09
N VAL A 14 10.28 -4.67 18.83
CA VAL A 14 9.70 -3.96 17.67
C VAL A 14 8.33 -4.53 17.37
N HIS A 15 7.31 -3.67 17.41
CA HIS A 15 5.96 -4.07 17.02
C HIS A 15 5.87 -4.23 15.50
N ARG A 16 5.27 -5.33 15.05
CA ARG A 16 5.05 -5.62 13.62
C ARG A 16 4.40 -4.47 12.85
N ALA A 17 3.51 -3.73 13.50
CA ALA A 17 2.85 -2.56 12.91
C ALA A 17 3.82 -1.47 12.40
N LEU A 18 5.06 -1.42 12.89
CA LEU A 18 6.09 -0.49 12.39
C LEU A 18 6.80 -1.00 11.11
N ALA A 19 6.83 -2.31 10.90
CA ALA A 19 7.57 -2.92 9.80
C ALA A 19 6.66 -3.43 8.67
N GLU A 20 5.41 -3.75 8.97
CA GLU A 20 4.45 -4.29 8.02
C GLU A 20 3.65 -3.19 7.30
N PRO A 21 3.37 -3.34 5.99
CA PRO A 21 2.55 -2.39 5.25
C PRO A 21 1.12 -2.27 5.81
N ILE A 22 0.61 -1.04 5.90
CA ILE A 22 -0.76 -0.77 6.36
C ILE A 22 -1.74 -1.07 5.22
N LEU A 23 -2.49 -2.17 5.38
CA LEU A 23 -3.55 -2.58 4.47
C LEU A 23 -4.92 -2.10 4.97
N LEU A 24 -5.79 -1.71 4.04
CA LEU A 24 -7.18 -1.34 4.26
C LEU A 24 -8.06 -2.33 3.49
N GLY A 25 -8.66 -3.30 4.20
CA GLY A 25 -9.47 -4.36 3.58
C GLY A 25 -8.67 -5.27 2.63
N GLY A 26 -7.35 -5.36 2.80
CA GLY A 26 -6.45 -6.11 1.92
C GLY A 26 -5.83 -5.29 0.78
N ALA A 27 -6.24 -4.03 0.58
CA ALA A 27 -5.61 -3.11 -0.38
C ALA A 27 -4.58 -2.20 0.32
N PRO A 28 -3.51 -1.73 -0.33
CA PRO A 28 -2.62 -0.73 0.25
C PRO A 28 -3.39 0.58 0.47
N ARG A 29 -3.30 1.13 1.69
CA ARG A 29 -4.07 2.32 2.11
C ARG A 29 -4.00 3.47 1.09
N ALA A 30 -2.82 3.77 0.55
CA ALA A 30 -2.63 4.87 -0.40
C ALA A 30 -3.48 4.71 -1.68
N LEU A 31 -3.54 3.49 -2.24
CA LEU A 31 -4.34 3.22 -3.43
C LEU A 31 -5.82 3.16 -3.14
N ALA A 32 -6.21 2.58 -2.01
CA ALA A 32 -7.61 2.55 -1.60
C ALA A 32 -8.19 3.98 -1.46
N ILE A 33 -7.43 4.90 -0.87
CA ILE A 33 -7.80 6.31 -0.75
C ILE A 33 -7.86 6.96 -2.13
N ALA A 34 -6.80 6.86 -2.94
CA ALA A 34 -6.75 7.49 -4.26
C ALA A 34 -7.90 7.01 -5.17
N ASN A 35 -8.16 5.70 -5.21
CA ASN A 35 -9.26 5.13 -5.98
C ASN A 35 -10.63 5.58 -5.45
N GLY A 36 -10.80 5.61 -4.13
CA GLY A 36 -12.02 6.12 -3.48
C GLY A 36 -12.29 7.58 -3.84
N THR A 37 -11.26 8.43 -3.83
CA THR A 37 -11.38 9.85 -4.20
C THR A 37 -11.73 10.01 -5.69
N LEU A 38 -11.08 9.27 -6.59
CA LEU A 38 -11.40 9.30 -8.03
C LEU A 38 -12.84 8.85 -8.29
N ALA A 39 -13.25 7.74 -7.68
CA ALA A 39 -14.61 7.22 -7.78
C ALA A 39 -15.65 8.20 -7.22
N ALA A 40 -15.37 8.85 -6.09
CA ALA A 40 -16.25 9.86 -5.51
C ALA A 40 -16.35 11.11 -6.40
N GLY A 41 -15.23 11.59 -6.94
CA GLY A 41 -15.21 12.72 -7.88
C GLY A 41 -16.03 12.45 -9.13
N ILE A 42 -15.92 11.26 -9.72
CA ILE A 42 -16.68 10.85 -10.89
C ILE A 42 -18.15 10.60 -10.55
N GLY A 43 -18.41 9.85 -9.47
CA GLY A 43 -19.74 9.42 -9.10
C GLY A 43 -20.63 10.54 -8.58
N LEU A 44 -20.11 11.34 -7.65
CA LEU A 44 -20.85 12.44 -7.03
C LEU A 44 -20.70 13.74 -7.83
N GLY A 45 -19.49 14.05 -8.32
CA GLY A 45 -19.21 15.30 -9.02
C GLY A 45 -19.83 15.39 -10.41
N LEU A 46 -19.69 14.35 -11.24
CA LEU A 46 -20.31 14.29 -12.57
C LEU A 46 -21.71 13.65 -12.54
N ARG A 47 -22.22 13.26 -11.36
CA ARG A 47 -23.45 12.45 -11.17
C ARG A 47 -23.43 11.09 -11.88
N LEU A 48 -22.27 10.63 -12.33
CA LEU A 48 -22.05 9.34 -12.98
C LEU A 48 -21.91 8.24 -11.91
N TRP A 49 -22.86 8.16 -10.98
CA TRP A 49 -22.75 7.34 -9.77
C TRP A 49 -22.49 5.85 -10.07
N ILE A 50 -23.07 5.32 -11.16
CA ILE A 50 -22.82 3.94 -11.61
C ILE A 50 -21.36 3.78 -12.06
N ALA A 51 -20.86 4.68 -12.91
CA ALA A 51 -19.48 4.63 -13.37
C ALA A 51 -18.50 4.80 -12.21
N GLY A 52 -18.78 5.71 -11.28
CA GLY A 52 -18.03 5.88 -10.03
C GLY A 52 -18.00 4.60 -9.20
N LEU A 53 -19.15 3.93 -9.02
CA LEU A 53 -19.23 2.67 -8.28
C LEU A 53 -18.45 1.55 -8.96
N VAL A 54 -18.55 1.43 -10.29
CA VAL A 54 -17.79 0.44 -11.07
C VAL A 54 -16.28 0.68 -10.93
N LEU A 55 -15.84 1.92 -11.08
CA LEU A 55 -14.43 2.30 -10.88
C LEU A 55 -13.96 2.00 -9.46
N TRP A 56 -14.81 2.28 -8.47
CA TRP A 56 -14.51 1.97 -7.07
C TRP A 56 -14.28 0.47 -6.85
N ILE A 57 -15.24 -0.36 -7.27
CA ILE A 57 -15.17 -1.82 -7.09
C ILE A 57 -13.97 -2.40 -7.84
N VAL A 58 -13.81 -2.06 -9.12
CA VAL A 58 -12.73 -2.59 -9.95
C VAL A 58 -11.37 -2.16 -9.42
N GLY A 59 -11.19 -0.86 -9.14
CA GLY A 59 -9.92 -0.36 -8.63
C GLY A 59 -9.58 -0.90 -7.23
N HIS A 60 -10.57 -1.10 -6.37
CA HIS A 60 -10.35 -1.70 -5.06
C HIS A 60 -10.00 -3.19 -5.18
N ALA A 61 -10.71 -3.96 -6.01
CA ALA A 61 -10.41 -5.37 -6.26
C ALA A 61 -8.99 -5.55 -6.84
N LEU A 62 -8.59 -4.71 -7.80
CA LEU A 62 -7.23 -4.70 -8.35
C LEU A 62 -6.20 -4.37 -7.27
N SER A 63 -6.50 -3.43 -6.37
CA SER A 63 -5.60 -3.06 -5.27
C SER A 63 -5.43 -4.21 -4.28
N VAL A 64 -6.50 -4.93 -3.93
CA VAL A 64 -6.44 -6.13 -3.07
C VAL A 64 -5.65 -7.24 -3.74
N TRP A 65 -5.88 -7.49 -5.03
CA TRP A 65 -5.14 -8.49 -5.79
C TRP A 65 -3.64 -8.18 -5.86
N ALA A 66 -3.29 -6.90 -6.09
CA ALA A 66 -1.90 -6.46 -6.15
C ALA A 66 -1.21 -6.59 -4.79
N ALA A 67 -1.86 -6.17 -3.68
CA ALA A 67 -1.33 -6.38 -2.34
C ALA A 67 -1.16 -7.86 -1.98
N ARG A 68 -2.03 -8.74 -2.49
CA ARG A 68 -1.87 -10.20 -2.31
C ARG A 68 -0.65 -10.74 -3.06
N ARG A 69 -0.25 -10.12 -4.17
CA ARG A 69 0.94 -10.50 -4.97
C ARG A 69 2.23 -9.94 -4.38
N ASP A 70 2.22 -8.66 -4.01
CA ASP A 70 3.36 -7.96 -3.41
C ASP A 70 2.84 -6.77 -2.56
N PRO A 71 2.93 -6.82 -1.23
CA PRO A 71 2.50 -5.73 -0.35
C PRO A 71 3.26 -4.40 -0.56
N GLN A 72 4.50 -4.44 -1.07
CA GLN A 72 5.38 -3.26 -1.22
C GLN A 72 5.33 -2.65 -2.62
N PHE A 73 4.51 -3.18 -3.54
CA PHE A 73 4.50 -2.76 -4.95
C PHE A 73 4.32 -1.24 -5.13
N VAL A 74 3.53 -0.60 -4.27
CA VAL A 74 3.25 0.84 -4.33
C VAL A 74 4.50 1.65 -4.02
N ASP A 75 5.30 1.21 -3.04
CA ASP A 75 6.54 1.87 -2.67
C ASP A 75 7.60 1.70 -3.75
N VAL A 76 7.67 0.51 -4.37
CA VAL A 76 8.55 0.24 -5.51
C VAL A 76 8.15 1.08 -6.72
N ALA A 77 6.86 1.16 -7.05
CA ALA A 77 6.35 1.97 -8.16
C ALA A 77 6.63 3.47 -7.95
N LYS A 78 6.37 3.99 -6.74
CA LYS A 78 6.71 5.37 -6.38
C LYS A 78 8.22 5.63 -6.50
N ARG A 79 9.05 4.67 -6.09
CA ARG A 79 10.50 4.76 -6.23
C ARG A 79 10.92 4.81 -7.70
N HIS A 80 10.33 3.97 -8.55
CA HIS A 80 10.60 3.99 -9.99
C HIS A 80 10.17 5.28 -10.67
N LEU A 81 9.09 5.91 -10.19
CA LEU A 81 8.63 7.19 -10.70
C LEU A 81 9.52 8.35 -10.24
N LYS A 82 10.04 8.28 -9.01
CA LYS A 82 10.83 9.34 -8.37
C LYS A 82 12.30 9.30 -8.74
N TYR A 83 12.88 8.12 -8.90
CA TYR A 83 14.30 7.94 -9.19
C TYR A 83 14.48 7.38 -10.60
N PRO A 84 15.32 8.01 -11.45
CA PRO A 84 15.63 7.45 -12.75
C PRO A 84 16.38 6.12 -12.60
N VAL A 85 16.24 5.24 -13.59
CA VAL A 85 16.73 3.83 -13.56
C VAL A 85 18.23 3.71 -13.22
N TRP A 86 19.01 4.75 -13.52
CA TRP A 86 20.45 4.82 -13.27
C TRP A 86 20.82 5.30 -11.86
N MET A 87 19.89 5.89 -11.10
CA MET A 87 20.13 6.32 -9.72
C MET A 87 19.92 5.13 -8.77
N ARG A 88 21.03 4.47 -8.43
CA ARG A 88 21.09 3.44 -7.38
C ARG A 88 21.52 4.13 -6.07
N PRO A 89 20.67 4.22 -5.03
CA PRO A 89 21.11 4.61 -3.70
C PRO A 89 22.02 3.56 -3.08
#